data_AF-A0A537KYU5-F1
#
_entry.id   AF-A0A537KYU5-F1
#
_cell.length_a   1.000
_cell.length_b   1.000
_cell.length_c   1.000
_cell.angle_alpha   90.00
_cell.angle_beta   90.00
_cell.angle_gamma   90.00
#
_symmetry.space_group_name_H-M   'P 1'
#
loop_
_entity.id
_entity.type
_entity.pdbx_description
1 polymer ?
#
loop_
_entity_poly.entity_id
_entity_poly.type
_entity_poly.pdbx_seq_one_letter_code
_entity_poly.pdbx_strand_id
1 'polypeptide(L)'
;MDLVRDSKMTDEIEAAVRWWVSALRSPHFDNGDALTSGLARMAALQVSVSEEALATFGRLLSERLPAFLRAGWWDKAIAENCQSLGSAARVLVCDYGPGGLLRDCASDAGVSGLRFPFKTCMRINPGCVQVGCGYRAPFEVIHGDVQPRQDDEP
;
A
#
# COMPACT_ATOMS: atom_id res chain seq x y z
N MET A 1 -28.50 14.21 -0.97
CA MET A 1 -28.40 13.34 -2.15
C MET A 1 -27.03 13.66 -2.73
N ASP A 2 -26.02 12.79 -2.66
CA ASP A 2 -26.04 11.38 -3.05
C ASP A 2 -25.40 10.45 -2.03
N LEU A 3 -26.16 9.43 -1.64
CA LEU A 3 -25.76 8.31 -0.78
C LEU A 3 -25.13 7.16 -1.58
N VAL A 4 -24.76 7.40 -2.84
CA VAL A 4 -23.83 6.55 -3.60
C VAL A 4 -22.41 6.94 -3.20
N ARG A 5 -22.08 6.82 -1.92
CA ARG A 5 -20.70 6.98 -1.45
C ARG A 5 -19.87 5.89 -2.09
N ASP A 6 -18.99 6.27 -3.02
CA ASP A 6 -17.61 5.77 -3.22
C ASP A 6 -17.30 4.28 -2.87
N SER A 7 -18.23 3.35 -3.09
CA SER A 7 -18.12 1.97 -2.56
C SER A 7 -16.88 1.25 -3.06
N LYS A 8 -16.45 1.53 -4.31
CA LYS A 8 -15.22 1.00 -4.87
C LYS A 8 -14.00 1.45 -4.06
N MET A 9 -13.87 2.78 -3.84
CA MET A 9 -12.76 3.34 -3.04
C MET A 9 -12.68 2.68 -1.67
N THR A 10 -13.82 2.38 -1.04
CA THR A 10 -13.86 1.65 0.22
C THR A 10 -13.23 0.26 0.11
N ASP A 11 -13.58 -0.54 -0.89
CA ASP A 11 -13.03 -1.88 -1.09
C ASP A 11 -11.50 -1.87 -1.36
N GLU A 12 -11.03 -0.91 -2.16
CA GLU A 12 -9.59 -0.76 -2.43
C GLU A 12 -8.82 -0.30 -1.18
N ILE A 13 -9.40 0.60 -0.38
CA ILE A 13 -8.82 1.01 0.90
C ILE A 13 -8.75 -0.17 1.86
N GLU A 14 -9.81 -0.96 1.99
CA GLU A 14 -9.85 -2.13 2.87
C GLU A 14 -8.79 -3.16 2.45
N ALA A 15 -8.67 -3.44 1.15
CA ALA A 15 -7.65 -4.33 0.62
C ALA A 15 -6.23 -3.84 0.92
N ALA A 16 -5.97 -2.56 0.67
CA ALA A 16 -4.67 -1.93 0.95
C ALA A 16 -4.32 -1.97 2.45
N VAL A 17 -5.26 -1.58 3.32
CA VAL A 17 -5.08 -1.57 4.77
C VAL A 17 -4.82 -2.98 5.29
N ARG A 18 -5.64 -3.96 4.89
CA ARG A 18 -5.48 -5.37 5.28
C ARG A 18 -4.11 -5.90 4.88
N TRP A 19 -3.65 -5.59 3.66
CA TRP A 19 -2.35 -6.04 3.18
C TRP A 19 -1.21 -5.45 4.02
N TRP A 20 -1.19 -4.13 4.25
CA TRP A 20 -0.13 -3.49 5.05
C TRP A 20 -0.11 -3.99 6.49
N VAL A 21 -1.27 -4.14 7.14
CA VAL A 21 -1.35 -4.70 8.49
C VAL A 21 -0.79 -6.13 8.52
N SER A 22 -1.13 -6.96 7.54
CA SER A 22 -0.58 -8.32 7.42
C SER A 22 0.94 -8.31 7.20
N ALA A 23 1.44 -7.40 6.35
CA ALA A 23 2.86 -7.27 6.08
C ALA A 23 3.65 -6.82 7.32
N LEU A 24 3.06 -6.00 8.20
CA LEU A 24 3.70 -5.60 9.46
C LEU A 24 3.74 -6.72 10.50
N ARG A 25 2.77 -7.65 10.48
CA ARG A 25 2.81 -8.87 11.31
C ARG A 25 3.95 -9.79 10.89
N SER A 26 4.13 -9.96 9.57
CA SER A 26 5.12 -10.88 9.01
C SER A 26 5.88 -10.24 7.84
N PRO A 27 6.84 -9.33 8.13
CA PRO A 27 7.48 -8.54 7.09
C PRO A 27 8.42 -9.34 6.20
N HIS A 28 8.34 -9.04 4.90
CA HIS A 28 9.25 -9.55 3.88
C HIS A 28 10.41 -8.58 3.69
N PHE A 29 11.62 -9.02 4.04
CA PHE A 29 12.85 -8.25 3.82
C PHE A 29 13.58 -8.84 2.62
N ASP A 30 13.38 -8.22 1.47
CA ASP A 30 14.11 -8.50 0.25
C ASP A 30 14.57 -7.19 -0.38
N ASN A 31 15.89 -7.00 -0.43
CA ASN A 31 16.52 -5.87 -1.10
C ASN A 31 17.43 -6.28 -2.28
N GLY A 32 17.36 -7.54 -2.71
CA GLY A 32 18.20 -8.11 -3.77
C GLY A 32 19.57 -8.61 -3.32
N ASP A 33 19.92 -8.45 -2.03
CA ASP A 33 21.14 -8.96 -1.42
C ASP A 33 20.82 -9.78 -0.15
N ALA A 34 21.27 -11.04 -0.12
CA ALA A 34 20.91 -11.99 0.92
C ALA A 34 21.47 -11.62 2.30
N LEU A 35 22.68 -11.07 2.37
CA LEU A 35 23.34 -10.72 3.64
C LEU A 35 22.61 -9.57 4.33
N THR A 36 22.40 -8.49 3.60
CA THR A 36 21.73 -7.29 4.12
C THR A 36 20.25 -7.54 4.39
N SER A 37 19.57 -8.34 3.57
CA SER A 37 18.19 -8.81 3.86
C SER A 37 18.13 -9.64 5.15
N GLY A 38 19.13 -10.50 5.39
CA GLY A 38 19.25 -11.28 6.62
C GLY A 38 19.46 -10.41 7.87
N LEU A 39 20.37 -9.43 7.79
CA LEU A 39 20.59 -8.48 8.88
C LEU A 39 19.35 -7.65 9.21
N ALA A 40 18.62 -7.20 8.19
CA ALA A 40 17.37 -6.47 8.37
C ALA A 40 16.29 -7.32 9.07
N ARG A 41 16.15 -8.59 8.67
CA ARG A 41 15.25 -9.53 9.34
C ARG A 41 15.61 -9.68 10.82
N MET A 42 16.91 -9.83 11.13
CA MET A 42 17.38 -9.91 12.51
C MET A 42 17.06 -8.64 13.32
N ALA A 43 17.28 -7.46 12.74
CA ALA A 43 16.94 -6.18 13.37
C ALA A 43 15.42 -6.05 13.62
N ALA A 44 14.59 -6.47 12.66
CA ALA A 44 13.15 -6.45 12.81
C ALA A 44 12.64 -7.39 13.92
N LEU A 45 13.31 -8.52 14.16
CA LEU A 45 12.99 -9.40 15.29
C LEU A 45 13.24 -8.75 16.66
N GLN A 46 14.10 -7.72 16.74
CA GLN A 46 14.37 -7.01 18.00
C GLN A 46 13.29 -6.00 18.38
N VAL A 47 12.42 -5.63 17.45
CA VAL A 47 11.34 -4.65 17.70
C VAL A 47 10.03 -5.41 17.76
N SER A 48 9.39 -5.54 18.92
CA SER A 48 8.04 -6.13 18.96
C SER A 48 7.02 -5.16 18.35
N VAL A 49 5.94 -5.70 17.80
CA VAL A 49 4.76 -4.92 17.40
C VAL A 49 3.54 -5.58 18.04
N SER A 50 2.74 -4.81 18.77
CA SER A 50 1.53 -5.32 19.42
C SER A 50 0.36 -5.33 18.42
N GLU A 51 -0.60 -6.22 18.64
CA GLU A 51 -1.85 -6.21 17.84
C GLU A 51 -2.62 -4.90 18.01
N GLU A 52 -2.52 -4.23 19.17
CA GLU A 52 -3.11 -2.90 19.40
C GLU A 52 -2.46 -1.82 18.53
N ALA A 53 -1.13 -1.82 18.41
CA ALA A 53 -0.40 -0.91 17.52
C ALA A 53 -0.77 -1.16 16.05
N LEU A 54 -0.90 -2.43 15.65
CA LEU A 54 -1.33 -2.80 14.30
C LEU A 54 -2.77 -2.38 14.01
N ALA A 55 -3.68 -2.56 14.97
CA ALA A 55 -5.07 -2.11 14.85
C ALA A 55 -5.14 -0.59 14.75
N THR A 56 -4.36 0.13 15.55
CA THR A 56 -4.26 1.59 15.50
C THR A 56 -3.71 2.06 14.17
N PHE A 57 -2.63 1.44 13.67
CA PHE A 57 -2.08 1.72 12.35
C PHE A 57 -3.11 1.50 11.24
N GLY A 58 -3.79 0.35 11.24
CA GLY A 58 -4.80 0.03 10.24
C GLY A 58 -5.95 1.03 10.23
N ARG A 59 -6.44 1.43 11.42
CA ARG A 59 -7.48 2.46 11.57
C ARG A 59 -7.01 3.81 11.01
N LEU A 60 -5.82 4.29 11.41
CA LEU A 60 -5.28 5.58 10.95
C LEU A 60 -5.07 5.60 9.44
N LEU A 61 -4.54 4.51 8.88
CA LEU A 61 -4.37 4.39 7.43
C LEU A 61 -5.73 4.42 6.72
N SER A 62 -6.72 3.66 7.21
CA SER A 62 -8.08 3.67 6.66
C SER A 62 -8.75 5.04 6.71
N GLU A 63 -8.53 5.82 7.76
CA GLU A 63 -9.09 7.16 7.92
C GLU A 63 -8.46 8.19 6.98
N ARG A 64 -7.15 8.09 6.75
CA ARG A 64 -6.37 9.11 6.01
C ARG A 64 -6.22 8.80 4.53
N LEU A 65 -6.28 7.52 4.15
CA LEU A 65 -6.10 7.07 2.77
C LEU A 65 -7.13 7.68 1.78
N PRO A 66 -8.42 7.87 2.10
CA PRO A 66 -9.36 8.52 1.17
C PRO A 66 -8.90 9.90 0.71
N ALA A 67 -8.40 10.72 1.64
CA ALA A 67 -7.92 12.08 1.31
C ALA A 67 -6.65 12.02 0.45
N PHE A 68 -5.72 11.11 0.77
CA PHE A 68 -4.53 10.86 -0.02
C PHE A 68 -4.87 10.43 -1.46
N LEU A 69 -5.79 9.48 -1.63
CA LEU A 69 -6.21 9.01 -2.95
C LEU A 69 -6.86 10.12 -3.78
N ARG A 70 -7.76 10.91 -3.19
CA ARG A 70 -8.38 12.06 -3.87
C ARG A 70 -7.35 13.11 -4.29
N ALA A 71 -6.38 13.42 -3.43
CA ALA A 71 -5.28 14.31 -3.77
C ALA A 71 -4.44 13.77 -4.94
N GLY A 72 -4.31 12.45 -5.05
CA GLY A 72 -3.70 11.75 -6.18
C GLY A 72 -4.61 11.53 -7.39
N TRP A 73 -5.61 12.39 -7.60
CA TRP A 73 -6.48 12.42 -8.79
C TRP A 73 -7.36 11.16 -8.91
N TRP A 74 -8.01 10.78 -7.81
CA TRP A 74 -9.04 9.75 -7.82
C TRP A 74 -10.34 10.29 -8.42
N ASP A 75 -10.57 10.04 -9.71
CA ASP A 75 -11.81 10.35 -10.41
C ASP A 75 -12.39 9.09 -11.07
N LYS A 76 -13.71 8.93 -10.98
CA LYS A 76 -14.46 7.81 -11.56
C LYS A 76 -14.49 7.87 -13.09
N ALA A 77 -14.55 9.07 -13.69
CA ALA A 77 -14.47 9.24 -15.13
C ALA A 77 -13.07 8.90 -15.67
N ILE A 78 -12.04 9.10 -14.86
CA ILE A 78 -10.68 8.62 -15.16
C ILE A 78 -10.64 7.09 -15.10
N ALA A 79 -11.26 6.47 -14.09
CA ALA A 79 -11.30 5.02 -13.94
C ALA A 79 -11.88 4.30 -15.17
N GLU A 80 -12.90 4.89 -15.80
CA GLU A 80 -13.57 4.31 -16.98
C GLU A 80 -12.71 4.34 -18.25
N ASN A 81 -11.72 5.25 -18.33
CA ASN A 81 -10.91 5.46 -19.53
C ASN A 81 -9.42 5.08 -19.35
N CYS A 82 -8.86 5.29 -18.16
CA CYS A 82 -7.48 4.95 -17.84
C CYS A 82 -7.27 4.83 -16.33
N GLN A 83 -7.44 3.61 -15.80
CA GLN A 83 -7.21 3.27 -14.39
C GLN A 83 -5.84 3.72 -13.86
N SER A 84 -4.81 3.74 -14.72
CA SER A 84 -3.42 4.06 -14.33
C SER A 84 -3.11 5.56 -14.26
N LEU A 85 -4.00 6.44 -14.73
CA LEU A 85 -3.78 7.88 -14.67
C LEU A 85 -3.72 8.36 -13.20
N GLY A 86 -2.66 9.10 -12.86
CA GLY A 86 -2.39 9.53 -11.49
C GLY A 86 -1.85 8.42 -10.56
N SER A 87 -1.61 7.20 -11.05
CA SER A 87 -1.18 6.07 -10.21
C SER A 87 0.10 6.35 -9.43
N ALA A 88 1.05 7.08 -10.03
CA ALA A 88 2.29 7.48 -9.36
C ALA A 88 2.05 8.43 -8.16
N ALA A 89 0.96 9.19 -8.15
CA ALA A 89 0.57 10.05 -7.02
C ALA A 89 -0.21 9.29 -5.93
N ARG A 90 -0.71 8.07 -6.24
CA ARG A 90 -1.47 7.21 -5.33
C ARG A 90 -0.69 5.98 -4.86
N VAL A 91 0.64 6.07 -4.93
CA VAL A 91 1.52 4.97 -4.56
C VAL A 91 1.90 5.06 -3.08
N LEU A 92 1.84 3.94 -2.38
CA LEU A 92 2.42 3.78 -1.04
C LEU A 92 3.73 3.00 -1.17
N VAL A 93 4.83 3.55 -0.68
CA VAL A 93 6.16 2.97 -0.87
C VAL A 93 6.89 2.77 0.45
N CYS A 94 7.67 1.70 0.51
CA CYS A 94 8.67 1.44 1.53
C CYS A 94 10.00 1.10 0.86
N ASP A 95 10.97 1.99 0.99
CA ASP A 95 12.34 1.78 0.53
C ASP A 95 13.29 1.80 1.73
N TYR A 96 13.46 0.64 2.37
CA TYR A 96 14.14 0.44 3.66
C TYR A 96 13.44 1.09 4.88
N GLY A 97 12.32 1.78 4.66
CA GLY A 97 11.44 2.33 5.68
C GLY A 97 10.20 2.96 5.02
N PRO A 98 9.11 3.15 5.78
CA PRO A 98 7.87 3.66 5.23
C PRO A 98 8.04 5.10 4.74
N GLY A 99 7.45 5.41 3.57
CA GLY A 99 7.36 6.76 3.02
C GLY A 99 5.99 7.41 3.25
N GLY A 100 5.97 8.75 3.28
CA GLY A 100 4.75 9.57 3.27
C GLY A 100 3.71 9.10 4.29
N LEU A 101 2.48 8.85 3.80
CA LEU A 101 1.34 8.46 4.63
C LEU A 101 1.61 7.24 5.53
N LEU A 102 2.38 6.25 5.06
CA LEU A 102 2.70 5.06 5.87
C LEU A 102 3.55 5.43 7.09
N ARG A 103 4.52 6.34 6.92
CA ARG A 103 5.39 6.78 8.00
C ARG A 103 4.60 7.53 9.07
N ASP A 104 3.72 8.42 8.62
CA ASP A 104 2.94 9.26 9.53
C ASP A 104 1.96 8.39 10.35
N CYS A 105 1.28 7.43 9.70
CA CYS A 105 0.41 6.49 10.40
C CYS A 105 1.19 5.56 11.34
N ALA A 106 2.38 5.09 10.93
CA ALA A 106 3.22 4.24 11.76
C ALA A 106 3.72 4.97 13.00
N SER A 107 4.20 6.21 12.84
CA SER A 107 4.64 7.06 13.94
C SER A 107 3.53 7.26 14.96
N ASP A 108 2.33 7.63 14.51
CA ASP A 108 1.19 7.89 15.39
C ASP A 108 0.65 6.61 16.06
N ALA A 109 0.86 5.45 15.45
CA ALA A 109 0.49 4.15 16.01
C ALA A 109 1.59 3.51 16.88
N GLY A 110 2.76 4.14 16.99
CA GLY A 110 3.91 3.56 17.71
C GLY A 110 4.53 2.34 17.01
N VAL A 111 4.34 2.18 15.70
CA VAL A 111 4.93 1.10 14.90
C VAL A 111 6.31 1.54 14.39
N SER A 112 7.34 0.78 14.73
CA SER A 112 8.69 1.03 14.24
C SER A 112 8.79 0.88 12.72
N GLY A 113 9.45 1.82 12.04
CA GLY A 113 9.73 1.74 10.60
C GLY A 113 10.53 0.49 10.20
N LEU A 114 11.30 -0.09 11.12
CA LEU A 114 12.04 -1.34 10.90
C LEU A 114 11.12 -2.56 10.69
N ARG A 115 9.83 -2.44 11.02
CA ARG A 115 8.83 -3.49 10.77
C ARG A 115 8.27 -3.49 9.35
N PHE A 116 8.58 -2.49 8.54
CA PHE A 116 8.04 -2.44 7.18
C PHE A 116 8.82 -3.35 6.24
N PRO A 117 8.12 -4.04 5.30
CA PRO A 117 8.77 -4.86 4.29
C PRO A 117 9.62 -4.01 3.36
N PHE A 118 10.78 -4.52 2.97
CA PHE A 118 11.70 -3.80 2.10
C PHE A 118 11.22 -3.76 0.65
N LYS A 119 11.64 -2.71 -0.05
CA LYS A 119 11.42 -2.52 -1.50
C LYS A 119 9.97 -2.79 -1.90
N THR A 120 9.03 -2.35 -1.06
CA THR A 120 7.61 -2.62 -1.26
C THR A 120 6.94 -1.41 -1.86
N CYS A 121 6.17 -1.62 -2.91
CA CYS A 121 5.45 -0.59 -3.63
C CYS A 121 4.01 -1.06 -3.85
N MET A 122 3.03 -0.28 -3.38
CA MET A 122 1.61 -0.54 -3.55
C MET A 122 0.99 0.55 -4.41
N ARG A 123 0.35 0.15 -5.51
CA ARG A 123 -0.45 1.04 -6.37
C ARG A 123 -1.92 0.85 -6.05
N ILE A 124 -2.59 1.95 -5.76
CA ILE A 124 -4.02 1.97 -5.46
C ILE A 124 -4.71 2.78 -6.54
N ASN A 125 -5.38 2.08 -7.44
CA ASN A 125 -6.10 2.66 -8.56
C ASN A 125 -7.58 2.31 -8.45
N PRO A 126 -8.47 3.10 -9.08
CA PRO A 126 -9.89 2.77 -9.09
C PRO A 126 -10.15 1.38 -9.65
N GLY A 127 -10.76 0.49 -8.87
CA GLY A 127 -11.04 -0.90 -9.26
C GLY A 127 -9.85 -1.86 -9.22
N CYS A 128 -8.66 -1.45 -8.75
CA CYS A 128 -7.50 -2.35 -8.67
C CYS A 128 -6.45 -1.89 -7.65
N VAL A 129 -6.00 -2.84 -6.82
CA VAL A 129 -4.86 -2.66 -5.92
C VAL A 129 -3.79 -3.68 -6.26
N GLN A 130 -2.58 -3.20 -6.48
CA GLN A 130 -1.43 -4.03 -6.83
C GLN A 130 -0.27 -3.78 -5.87
N VAL A 131 0.51 -4.83 -5.58
CA VAL A 131 1.70 -4.73 -4.73
C VAL A 131 2.88 -5.46 -5.37
N GLY A 132 4.03 -4.80 -5.45
CA GLY A 132 5.33 -5.46 -5.60
C GLY A 132 6.04 -5.46 -4.25
N CYS A 133 6.36 -6.63 -3.70
CA CYS A 133 6.94 -6.78 -2.36
C CYS A 133 8.34 -7.41 -2.42
N GLY A 134 9.36 -6.58 -2.53
CA GLY A 134 10.75 -7.01 -2.64
C GLY A 134 11.47 -6.38 -3.83
N TYR A 135 12.78 -6.56 -3.90
CA TYR A 135 13.57 -5.90 -4.92
C TYR A 135 13.23 -6.41 -6.32
N ARG A 136 12.71 -5.51 -7.16
CA ARG A 136 12.24 -5.82 -8.53
C ARG A 136 11.14 -6.90 -8.57
N ALA A 137 10.45 -7.13 -7.46
CA ALA A 137 9.32 -8.05 -7.44
C ALA A 137 8.24 -7.59 -8.45
N PRO A 138 7.64 -8.51 -9.23
CA PRO A 138 6.52 -8.17 -10.08
C PRO A 138 5.34 -7.66 -9.24
N PHE A 139 4.47 -6.86 -9.86
CA PHE A 139 3.24 -6.43 -9.21
C PHE A 139 2.20 -7.55 -9.25
N GLU A 140 1.73 -7.94 -8.07
CA GLU A 140 0.61 -8.87 -7.89
C GLU A 140 -0.67 -8.09 -7.61
N VAL A 141 -1.79 -8.53 -8.18
CA VAL A 141 -3.12 -7.96 -7.91
C VAL A 141 -3.64 -8.55 -6.61
N ILE A 142 -3.96 -7.68 -5.63
CA ILE A 142 -4.51 -8.11 -4.33
C ILE A 142 -6.00 -7.78 -4.19
N HIS A 143 -6.54 -6.98 -5.10
CA HIS A 143 -7.97 -6.66 -5.23
C HIS A 143 -8.28 -6.13 -6.63
N GLY A 144 -9.44 -6.53 -7.16
CA GLY A 144 -9.94 -6.08 -8.46
C GLY A 144 -9.15 -6.63 -9.64
N ASP A 145 -9.17 -5.91 -10.77
CA ASP A 145 -8.54 -6.33 -12.01
C ASP A 145 -7.85 -5.14 -12.71
N VAL A 146 -6.72 -5.42 -13.36
CA VAL A 146 -6.04 -4.43 -14.21
C VAL A 146 -6.83 -4.29 -15.50
N GLN A 147 -7.31 -3.09 -15.80
CA GLN A 147 -7.92 -2.84 -17.10
C GLN A 147 -6.86 -2.72 -18.20
N PRO A 148 -7.06 -3.36 -19.36
CA PRO A 148 -6.18 -3.18 -20.51
C PRO A 148 -6.20 -1.71 -20.95
N ARG A 149 -5.06 -1.20 -21.44
CA ARG A 149 -5.03 0.13 -22.06
C ARG A 149 -5.83 0.05 -23.36
N GLN A 150 -6.73 1.00 -23.59
CA GLN A 150 -7.52 1.06 -24.82
C GLN A 150 -6.66 1.34 -26.08
N ASP A 151 -5.36 1.64 -25.91
CA ASP A 151 -4.41 1.87 -27.00
C ASP A 151 -3.79 0.59 -27.58
N ASP A 152 -4.17 -0.60 -27.08
CA ASP A 152 -3.68 -1.90 -27.57
C ASP A 152 -4.61 -2.54 -28.63
N GLU A 153 -5.48 -1.77 -29.30
CA GLU A 153 -6.12 -2.20 -30.55
C GLU A 153 -5.20 -1.89 -31.76
N PRO A 154 -4.91 -2.88 -32.64
CA PRO A 154 -4.10 -2.68 -33.85
C PRO A 154 -4.77 -1.79 -34.90
#